data_AF-A0A4Z0EJM6-F1
#
_entry.id   AF-A0A4Z0EJM6-F1
#
_cell.length_a   1.000
_cell.length_b   1.000
_cell.length_c   1.000
_cell.angle_alpha   90.00
_cell.angle_beta   90.00
_cell.angle_gamma   90.00
#
_symmetry.space_group_name_H-M   'P 1'
#
loop_
_entity.id
_entity.type
_entity.pdbx_description
1 polymer ?
#
loop_
_entity_poly.entity_id
_entity_poly.type
_entity_poly.pdbx_seq_one_letter_code
_entity_poly.pdbx_strand_id
1 'polypeptide(L)'
;MPPEAIQLFKLLCDLLPTEATEAAVRQRLKPLTTAVDPVRRQFGRTYLTLGGVSFKLTAVFEAPALHLYQVTLRVTPAAYAAIRAFARALPGAAAPTLPGTAEWQNSWLGLLPRLRLRPAAGGKGVSARFVGLMPTKKVIVLTQL
;
A
#
# COMPACT_ATOMS: atom_id res chain seq x y z
N MET A 1 -0.70 9.26 17.00
CA MET A 1 -0.89 7.82 16.75
C MET A 1 -0.12 7.39 15.49
N PRO A 2 1.13 6.90 15.63
CA PRO A 2 1.92 6.31 14.53
C PRO A 2 1.73 4.80 14.20
N PRO A 3 1.23 3.90 15.09
CA PRO A 3 1.27 2.46 14.81
C PRO A 3 0.26 2.00 13.76
N GLU A 4 -0.93 2.62 13.70
CA GLU A 4 -1.99 2.24 12.75
C GLU A 4 -1.58 2.47 11.29
N ALA A 5 -0.82 3.53 11.00
CA ALA A 5 -0.33 3.81 9.65
C ALA A 5 0.64 2.73 9.16
N ILE A 6 1.51 2.25 10.05
CA ILE A 6 2.44 1.15 9.77
C ILE A 6 1.67 -0.17 9.60
N GLN A 7 0.68 -0.43 10.46
CA GLN A 7 -0.17 -1.61 10.36
C GLN A 7 -0.95 -1.63 9.04
N LEU A 8 -1.53 -0.51 8.63
CA LEU A 8 -2.18 -0.35 7.33
C LEU A 8 -1.20 -0.66 6.20
N PHE A 9 -0.01 -0.05 6.22
CA PHE A 9 0.98 -0.29 5.18
C PHE A 9 1.39 -1.76 5.08
N LYS A 10 1.63 -2.44 6.22
CA LYS A 10 1.93 -3.87 6.26
C LYS A 10 0.80 -4.70 5.65
N LEU A 11 -0.43 -4.46 6.08
CA LEU A 11 -1.61 -5.17 5.59
C LEU A 11 -1.78 -5.02 4.06
N LEU A 12 -1.51 -3.84 3.51
CA LEU A 12 -1.58 -3.63 2.06
C LEU A 12 -0.48 -4.36 1.30
N CYS A 13 0.74 -4.41 1.86
CA CYS A 13 1.83 -5.20 1.32
C CYS A 13 1.53 -6.70 1.35
N ASP A 14 0.75 -7.19 2.32
CA ASP A 14 0.33 -8.59 2.39
C ASP A 14 -0.82 -8.92 1.44
N LEU A 15 -1.77 -8.00 1.23
CA LEU A 15 -2.96 -8.22 0.40
C LEU A 15 -2.71 -8.16 -1.12
N LEU A 16 -1.76 -7.32 -1.55
CA LEU A 16 -1.47 -7.13 -2.97
C LEU A 16 -0.95 -8.39 -3.67
N PRO A 17 -0.02 -9.17 -3.09
CA PRO A 17 0.47 -10.41 -3.68
C PRO A 17 -0.57 -11.53 -3.76
N THR A 18 -1.60 -11.50 -2.92
CA THR A 18 -2.56 -12.61 -2.77
C THR A 18 -3.76 -12.49 -3.71
N GLU A 19 -3.74 -11.58 -4.67
CA GLU A 19 -4.83 -11.36 -5.62
C GLU A 19 -6.18 -11.16 -4.90
N ALA A 20 -6.17 -10.45 -3.76
CA ALA A 20 -7.33 -10.35 -2.89
C ALA A 20 -8.55 -9.77 -3.64
N THR A 21 -9.72 -10.37 -3.43
CA THR A 21 -10.99 -9.88 -3.97
C THR A 21 -11.45 -8.63 -3.23
N GLU A 22 -12.39 -7.87 -3.82
CA GLU A 22 -12.98 -6.69 -3.16
C GLU A 22 -13.52 -7.01 -1.76
N ALA A 23 -14.22 -8.14 -1.61
CA ALA A 23 -14.79 -8.58 -0.34
C ALA A 23 -13.69 -8.84 0.71
N ALA A 24 -12.61 -9.52 0.33
CA ALA A 24 -11.49 -9.79 1.22
C ALA A 24 -10.78 -8.50 1.65
N VAL A 25 -10.54 -7.58 0.71
CA VAL A 25 -9.93 -6.27 1.00
C VAL A 25 -10.81 -5.46 1.96
N ARG A 26 -12.12 -5.39 1.70
CA ARG A 26 -13.08 -4.70 2.58
C ARG A 26 -13.10 -5.31 3.98
N GLN A 27 -13.16 -6.63 4.09
CA GLN A 27 -13.20 -7.32 5.37
C GLN A 27 -11.93 -7.09 6.19
N ARG A 28 -10.76 -7.17 5.55
CA ARG A 28 -9.46 -7.01 6.22
C ARG A 28 -9.19 -5.56 6.64
N LEU A 29 -9.66 -4.58 5.87
CA LEU A 29 -9.48 -3.17 6.18
C LEU A 29 -10.55 -2.59 7.11
N LYS A 30 -11.68 -3.28 7.31
CA LYS A 30 -12.77 -2.85 8.19
C LYS A 30 -12.32 -2.30 9.56
N PRO A 31 -11.35 -2.91 10.27
CA PRO A 31 -10.91 -2.41 11.59
C PRO A 31 -10.22 -1.05 11.54
N LEU A 32 -9.69 -0.64 10.37
CA LEU A 32 -8.91 0.58 10.19
C LEU A 32 -9.72 1.70 9.50
N THR A 33 -10.93 1.40 9.03
CA THR A 33 -11.75 2.31 8.22
C THR A 33 -12.90 2.89 9.02
N THR A 34 -13.12 4.20 8.87
CA THR A 34 -14.23 4.94 9.46
C THR A 34 -15.28 5.34 8.42
N ALA A 35 -14.93 5.33 7.14
CA ALA A 35 -15.83 5.66 6.04
C ALA A 35 -15.59 4.74 4.85
N VAL A 36 -16.67 4.37 4.16
CA VAL A 36 -16.60 3.57 2.94
C VAL A 36 -17.42 4.25 1.85
N ASP A 37 -16.75 4.67 0.79
CA ASP A 37 -17.40 5.21 -0.40
C ASP A 37 -17.97 4.04 -1.24
N PRO A 38 -19.05 4.27 -2.01
CA PRO A 38 -19.62 3.24 -2.87
C PRO A 38 -18.62 2.80 -3.95
N VAL A 39 -18.66 1.51 -4.26
CA VAL A 39 -17.82 0.90 -5.30
C VAL A 39 -18.18 1.49 -6.64
N ARG A 40 -17.19 1.97 -7.39
CA ARG A 40 -17.39 2.49 -8.75
C ARG A 40 -16.82 1.51 -9.76
N ARG A 41 -17.57 1.24 -10.83
CA ARG A 41 -17.08 0.50 -12.00
C ARG A 41 -16.84 1.49 -13.13
N GLN A 42 -15.61 1.55 -13.63
CA GLN A 42 -15.24 2.48 -14.71
C GLN A 42 -14.16 1.85 -15.58
N PHE A 43 -14.31 1.92 -16.91
CA PHE A 43 -13.32 1.40 -17.88
C PHE A 43 -12.89 -0.06 -17.62
N GLY A 44 -13.84 -0.95 -17.30
CA GLY A 44 -13.53 -2.37 -17.03
C GLY A 44 -12.82 -2.64 -15.70
N ARG A 45 -12.68 -1.63 -14.82
CA ARG A 45 -12.06 -1.73 -13.50
C ARG A 45 -13.05 -1.42 -12.39
N THR A 46 -12.82 -2.03 -11.24
CA THR A 46 -13.59 -1.79 -10.02
C THR A 46 -12.74 -0.99 -9.05
N TYR A 47 -13.32 0.05 -8.44
CA TYR A 47 -12.65 0.95 -7.52
C TYR A 47 -13.35 0.92 -6.17
N LEU A 48 -12.61 0.56 -5.13
CA LEU A 48 -13.05 0.65 -3.74
C LEU A 48 -12.32 1.82 -3.07
N THR A 49 -13.06 2.76 -2.51
CA THR A 49 -12.47 3.87 -1.76
C THR A 49 -12.85 3.77 -0.28
N LEU A 50 -11.84 3.81 0.58
CA LEU A 50 -11.95 3.65 2.02
C LEU A 50 -11.29 4.84 2.72
N GLY A 51 -11.92 5.37 3.76
CA GLY A 51 -11.39 6.43 4.60
C GLY A 51 -11.13 5.94 6.02
N GLY A 52 -10.07 6.46 6.63
CA GLY A 52 -9.75 6.28 8.04
C GLY A 52 -9.19 7.57 8.64
N VAL A 53 -8.85 7.54 9.93
CA VAL A 53 -8.45 8.74 10.70
C VAL A 53 -7.26 9.49 10.07
N SER A 54 -6.30 8.76 9.50
CA SER A 54 -5.05 9.33 8.96
C SER A 54 -4.87 9.08 7.47
N PHE A 55 -5.87 8.51 6.78
CA PHE A 55 -5.72 8.08 5.40
C PHE A 55 -7.02 8.11 4.58
N LYS A 56 -6.83 8.22 3.27
CA LYS A 56 -7.82 7.85 2.25
C LYS A 56 -7.15 6.89 1.28
N LEU A 57 -7.77 5.73 1.08
CA LEU A 57 -7.27 4.65 0.26
C LEU A 57 -8.18 4.43 -0.94
N THR A 58 -7.59 4.21 -2.11
CA THR A 58 -8.30 3.75 -3.31
C THR A 58 -7.66 2.45 -3.78
N ALA A 59 -8.39 1.34 -3.66
CA ALA A 59 -8.02 0.03 -4.20
C ALA A 59 -8.63 -0.15 -5.59
N VAL A 60 -7.82 -0.65 -6.52
CA VAL A 60 -8.18 -0.90 -7.92
C VAL A 60 -8.13 -2.39 -8.18
N PHE A 61 -9.22 -2.92 -8.73
CA PHE A 61 -9.36 -4.32 -9.10
C PHE A 61 -9.51 -4.45 -10.61
N GLU A 62 -8.80 -5.43 -11.20
CA GLU A 62 -8.75 -5.64 -12.66
C GLU A 62 -9.44 -6.95 -13.08
N ALA A 63 -10.14 -6.91 -14.22
CA ALA A 63 -10.84 -8.05 -14.81
C ALA A 63 -9.85 -9.05 -15.47
N PRO A 64 -10.22 -10.33 -15.68
CA PRO A 64 -11.54 -10.93 -15.55
C PRO A 64 -11.94 -11.35 -14.14
N ALA A 65 -10.98 -11.48 -13.21
CA ALA A 65 -11.24 -12.06 -11.89
C ALA A 65 -11.35 -11.05 -10.74
N LEU A 66 -11.31 -9.74 -11.06
CA LEU A 66 -11.48 -8.63 -10.11
C LEU A 66 -10.51 -8.72 -8.92
N HIS A 67 -9.26 -9.05 -9.22
CA HIS A 67 -8.19 -9.13 -8.23
C HIS A 67 -7.58 -7.76 -7.96
N LEU A 68 -7.16 -7.54 -6.72
CA LEU A 68 -6.47 -6.32 -6.31
C LEU A 68 -5.15 -6.18 -7.08
N TYR A 69 -5.03 -5.11 -7.85
CA TYR A 69 -3.84 -4.83 -8.67
C TYR A 69 -3.02 -3.65 -8.13
N GLN A 70 -3.70 -2.59 -7.70
CA GLN A 70 -3.07 -1.36 -7.26
C GLN A 70 -3.83 -0.74 -6.09
N VAL A 71 -3.08 -0.13 -5.16
CA VAL A 71 -3.61 0.68 -4.09
C VAL A 71 -2.95 2.06 -4.13
N THR A 72 -3.77 3.11 -4.14
CA THR A 72 -3.32 4.48 -3.91
C THR A 72 -3.68 4.89 -2.50
N LEU A 73 -2.68 5.10 -1.66
CA LEU A 73 -2.81 5.49 -0.27
C LEU A 73 -2.46 6.97 -0.11
N ARG A 74 -3.44 7.81 0.22
CA ARG A 74 -3.25 9.21 0.59
C ARG A 74 -3.21 9.29 2.11
N VAL A 75 -2.16 9.87 2.67
CA VAL A 75 -1.90 9.90 4.12
C VAL A 75 -1.53 11.30 4.59
N THR A 76 -1.75 11.55 5.88
CA THR A 76 -1.22 12.76 6.52
C THR A 76 0.32 12.77 6.52
N PRO A 77 0.97 13.94 6.63
CA PRO A 77 2.44 14.02 6.71
C PRO A 77 3.04 13.17 7.84
N ALA A 78 2.39 13.11 9.01
CA ALA A 78 2.84 12.32 10.14
C ALA A 78 2.77 10.80 9.86
N ALA A 79 1.66 10.32 9.29
CA ALA A 79 1.50 8.92 8.91
C ALA A 79 2.51 8.52 7.81
N TYR A 80 2.72 9.40 6.82
CA TYR A 80 3.74 9.19 5.79
C TYR A 80 5.16 9.10 6.36
N ALA A 81 5.52 9.98 7.29
CA ALA A 81 6.83 9.95 7.93
C ALA A 81 7.06 8.64 8.69
N ALA A 82 6.04 8.16 9.42
CA ALA A 82 6.09 6.88 10.13
C ALA A 82 6.26 5.69 9.17
N ILE A 83 5.46 5.63 8.10
CA ILE A 83 5.56 4.57 7.09
C ILE A 83 6.93 4.62 6.40
N ARG A 84 7.42 5.81 6.05
CA ARG A 84 8.75 5.98 5.43
C ARG A 84 9.87 5.51 6.35
N ALA A 85 9.84 5.87 7.63
CA ALA A 85 10.84 5.44 8.60
C ALA A 85 10.85 3.92 8.74
N PHE A 86 9.66 3.30 8.87
CA PHE A 86 9.51 1.86 8.87
C PHE A 86 10.06 1.22 7.59
N ALA A 87 9.65 1.70 6.42
CA ALA A 87 10.05 1.18 5.11
C ALA A 87 11.57 1.29 4.85
N ARG A 88 12.22 2.33 5.41
CA ARG A 88 13.69 2.49 5.33
C ARG A 88 14.44 1.48 6.18
N ALA A 89 13.87 1.03 7.29
CA ALA A 89 14.50 0.05 8.18
C ALA A 89 14.42 -1.39 7.63
N LEU A 90 13.48 -1.68 6.71
CA LEU A 90 13.22 -3.04 6.22
C LEU A 90 14.44 -3.78 5.64
N PRO A 91 15.28 -3.19 4.76
CA PRO A 91 16.41 -3.93 4.18
C PRO A 91 17.52 -4.27 5.17
N GLY A 92 17.62 -3.53 6.28
CA GLY A 92 18.67 -3.70 7.29
C GLY A 92 18.23 -4.47 8.54
N ALA A 93 16.95 -4.83 8.64
CA ALA A 93 16.42 -5.55 9.80
C ALA A 93 16.58 -7.07 9.63
N ALA A 94 17.26 -7.71 10.58
CA ALA A 94 17.46 -9.17 10.61
C ALA A 94 16.18 -9.99 10.85
N ALA A 95 15.03 -9.33 11.08
CA ALA A 95 13.74 -9.97 11.27
C ALA A 95 12.69 -9.22 10.44
N PRO A 96 12.12 -9.81 9.39
CA PRO A 96 11.17 -9.09 8.60
C PRO A 96 9.77 -9.38 9.15
N THR A 97 9.05 -8.32 9.55
CA THR A 97 7.59 -8.43 9.79
C THR A 97 6.80 -8.52 8.49
N LEU A 98 7.46 -8.59 7.34
CA LEU A 98 6.89 -8.79 6.00
C LEU A 98 7.56 -10.00 5.36
N PRO A 99 6.84 -10.98 4.80
CA PRO A 99 7.46 -12.16 4.21
C PRO A 99 8.21 -11.80 2.92
N GLY A 100 9.55 -11.73 2.96
CA GLY A 100 10.37 -11.54 1.75
C GLY A 100 11.59 -10.63 1.90
N THR A 101 12.31 -10.45 0.79
CA THR A 101 13.41 -9.49 0.66
C THR A 101 12.88 -8.11 0.32
N ALA A 102 13.44 -7.09 0.96
CA ALA A 102 13.08 -5.69 0.74
C ALA A 102 14.28 -4.94 0.13
N GLU A 103 14.07 -4.30 -1.02
CA GLU A 103 15.10 -3.57 -1.76
C GLU A 103 14.59 -2.17 -2.09
N TRP A 104 15.39 -1.14 -1.80
CA TRP A 104 15.12 0.20 -2.31
C TRP A 104 15.71 0.37 -3.71
N GLN A 105 14.86 0.84 -4.63
CA GLN A 105 15.25 1.30 -5.94
C GLN A 105 15.01 2.80 -6.05
N ASN A 106 15.92 3.47 -6.77
CA ASN A 106 16.02 4.92 -6.92
C ASN A 106 16.41 5.64 -5.62
N SER A 107 17.29 6.64 -5.76
CA SER A 107 17.66 7.52 -4.66
C SER A 107 16.54 8.51 -4.37
N TRP A 108 16.48 9.00 -3.13
CA TRP A 108 15.55 10.07 -2.72
C TRP A 108 15.88 11.44 -3.37
N LEU A 109 16.93 11.51 -4.18
CA LEU A 109 17.43 12.69 -4.89
C LEU A 109 17.15 12.52 -6.40
N GLY A 110 16.05 13.12 -6.87
CA GLY A 110 15.75 13.26 -8.31
C GLY A 110 14.83 12.20 -8.93
N LEU A 111 14.68 11.02 -8.32
CA LEU A 111 13.77 9.97 -8.78
C LEU A 111 12.78 9.58 -7.67
N LEU A 112 11.55 9.21 -8.03
CA LEU A 112 10.55 8.78 -7.04
C LEU A 112 11.04 7.51 -6.33
N PRO A 113 11.29 7.57 -5.00
CA PRO A 113 11.85 6.47 -4.25
C PRO A 113 10.85 5.31 -4.22
N ARG A 114 11.35 4.12 -4.52
CA ARG A 114 10.55 2.92 -4.69
C ARG A 114 11.08 1.81 -3.80
N LEU A 115 10.23 1.27 -2.94
CA LEU A 115 10.50 0.05 -2.21
C LEU A 115 9.95 -1.12 -3.02
N ARG A 116 10.77 -2.14 -3.28
CA ARG A 116 10.36 -3.43 -3.81
C ARG A 116 10.41 -4.47 -2.69
N LEU A 117 9.31 -5.18 -2.53
CA LEU A 117 9.16 -6.32 -1.63
C LEU A 117 9.00 -7.56 -2.50
N ARG A 118 9.94 -8.50 -2.43
CA ARG A 118 9.90 -9.76 -3.17
C ARG A 118 9.74 -10.92 -2.19
N PRO A 119 8.75 -11.80 -2.36
CA PRO A 119 8.60 -12.96 -1.50
C PRO A 119 9.77 -13.92 -1.68
N ALA A 120 10.17 -14.60 -0.60
CA ALA A 120 11.26 -15.58 -0.63
C ALA A 120 10.96 -16.81 -1.51
N ALA A 121 9.69 -17.16 -1.66
CA ALA A 121 9.23 -18.38 -2.36
C ALA A 121 8.92 -18.18 -3.86
N GLY A 122 9.40 -17.11 -4.49
CA GLY A 122 9.22 -16.90 -5.95
C GLY A 122 7.82 -16.45 -6.41
N GLY A 123 7.02 -15.89 -5.50
CA GLY A 123 5.69 -15.35 -5.80
C GLY A 123 5.66 -13.89 -6.30
N LYS A 124 4.45 -13.36 -6.48
CA LYS A 124 4.19 -11.96 -6.85
C LYS A 124 4.70 -11.02 -5.75
N GLY A 125 5.45 -9.99 -6.14
CA GLY A 125 5.99 -8.99 -5.22
C GLY A 125 5.09 -7.77 -5.09
N VAL A 126 5.53 -6.81 -4.26
CA VAL A 126 4.90 -5.49 -4.14
C VAL A 126 5.92 -4.41 -4.43
N SER A 127 5.46 -3.37 -5.11
CA SER A 127 6.21 -2.15 -5.35
C SER A 127 5.49 -0.98 -4.71
N ALA A 128 6.09 -0.36 -3.70
CA ALA A 128 5.57 0.84 -3.06
C ALA A 128 6.38 2.08 -3.52
N ARG A 129 5.74 2.99 -4.25
CA ARG A 129 6.31 4.28 -4.64
C ARG A 129 5.89 5.36 -3.66
N PHE A 130 6.85 6.12 -3.17
CA PHE A 130 6.66 7.17 -2.19
C PHE A 130 6.64 8.54 -2.89
N VAL A 131 5.45 9.09 -3.08
CA VAL A 131 5.22 10.37 -3.76
C VAL A 131 4.98 11.45 -2.71
N GLY A 132 6.08 12.11 -2.32
CA GLY A 132 6.10 13.12 -1.27
C GLY A 132 6.23 14.56 -1.75
N LEU A 133 6.05 14.83 -3.05
CA LEU A 133 6.40 16.11 -3.71
C LEU A 133 5.62 17.32 -3.19
N MET A 134 4.44 17.12 -2.59
CA MET A 134 3.64 18.21 -2.03
C MET A 134 3.74 18.24 -0.49
N PRO A 135 3.81 19.43 0.14
CA PRO A 135 4.00 19.55 1.60
C PRO A 135 2.83 18.95 2.39
N THR A 136 1.59 19.15 1.91
CA THR A 136 0.36 18.76 2.61
C THR A 136 -0.28 17.48 2.09
N LYS A 137 0.14 16.98 0.92
CA LYS A 137 -0.40 15.78 0.29
C LYS A 137 0.72 14.75 0.14
N LYS A 138 0.62 13.67 0.90
CA LYS A 138 1.55 12.54 0.81
C LYS A 138 0.81 11.34 0.22
N VAL A 139 1.40 10.75 -0.80
CA VAL A 139 0.80 9.61 -1.51
C VAL A 139 1.80 8.47 -1.56
N ILE A 140 1.31 7.27 -1.29
CA ILE A 140 2.06 6.03 -1.48
C ILE A 140 1.26 5.21 -2.48
N VAL A 141 1.87 4.85 -3.60
CA VAL A 141 1.24 4.00 -4.62
C VAL A 141 1.85 2.62 -4.51
N LEU A 142 1.04 1.64 -4.14
CA LEU A 142 1.43 0.24 -4.08
C LEU A 142 0.87 -0.49 -5.30
N THR A 143 1.73 -1.20 -6.01
CA THR A 143 1.35 -2.03 -7.16
C THR A 143 1.92 -3.43 -6.97
N GLN A 144 1.19 -4.42 -7.44
CA GLN A 144 1.76 -5.75 -7.59
C GLN A 144 2.95 -5.70 -8.58
N LEU A 145 3.96 -6.53 -8.37
CA LEU A 145 5.09 -6.77 -9.27
C LEU A 145 4.83 -7.94 -10.21
#